data_AF-A0A9D9VUH9-F1
#
_entry.id   AF-A0A9D9VUH9-F1
#
_cell.length_a   1.000
_cell.length_b   1.000
_cell.length_c   1.000
_cell.angle_alpha   90.00
_cell.angle_beta   90.00
_cell.angle_gamma   90.00
#
_symmetry.space_group_name_H-M   'P 1'
#
loop_
_entity.id
_entity.type
_entity.pdbx_description
1 polymer ?
#
loop_
_entity_poly.entity_id
_entity_poly.type
_entity_poly.pdbx_seq_one_letter_code
_entity_poly.pdbx_strand_id
1 'polypeptide(L)'
;MHQDLRPYWLKQLYLRYRRWYAEYFLRPRCTELGAHHTIMKPWYVHISGANIRIGRCFTAIGEPMHRVQIGVWGREAGEGRIQIGDCVLMSPGARLSASDEIVLGDGVMMANGSYITDSDWHTLYDRTARAPEPTPVHIGDNVWLGDHATVLKGVTIGANSVVAAQAVVTRDVPANVVVAGNPARVVKELDPERGFTTRMDLFADPAGAEAFFDAVDREVLRENSLLRWLWSVVYPAGAPRS
;
A
#
# COMPACT_ATOMS: atom_id res chain seq x y z
N MET A 1 -17.16 10.16 8.01
CA MET A 1 -17.26 8.68 7.91
C MET A 1 -18.64 8.32 8.44
N HIS A 2 -19.46 7.57 7.69
CA HIS A 2 -20.78 7.16 8.20
C HIS A 2 -20.61 6.18 9.36
N GLN A 3 -21.49 6.26 10.36
CA GLN A 3 -21.52 5.32 11.47
C GLN A 3 -21.70 3.89 10.95
N ASP A 4 -20.89 2.95 11.44
CA ASP A 4 -21.07 1.53 11.15
C ASP A 4 -22.27 1.00 11.96
N LEU A 5 -23.35 0.65 11.26
CA LEU A 5 -24.58 0.16 11.88
C LEU A 5 -24.65 -1.37 11.96
N ARG A 6 -23.62 -2.10 11.47
CA ARG A 6 -23.61 -3.56 11.54
C ARG A 6 -23.59 -4.03 13.00
N PRO A 7 -24.34 -5.09 13.35
CA PRO A 7 -24.09 -5.83 14.58
C PRO A 7 -22.65 -6.32 14.64
N TYR A 8 -22.07 -6.37 15.84
CA TYR A 8 -20.69 -6.82 16.05
C TYR A 8 -20.37 -8.15 15.34
N TRP A 9 -21.21 -9.17 15.51
CA TRP A 9 -21.00 -10.48 14.89
C TRP A 9 -20.97 -10.43 13.35
N LEU A 10 -21.73 -9.52 12.73
CA LEU A 10 -21.78 -9.37 11.28
C LEU A 10 -20.52 -8.66 10.78
N LYS A 11 -20.03 -7.67 11.52
CA LYS A 11 -18.72 -7.06 11.24
C LYS A 11 -17.61 -8.09 11.35
N GLN A 12 -17.61 -8.94 12.38
CA GLN A 12 -16.63 -10.02 12.55
C GLN A 12 -16.67 -11.02 11.39
N LEU A 13 -17.87 -11.41 10.94
CA LEU A 13 -18.02 -12.27 9.77
C LEU A 13 -17.42 -11.63 8.51
N TYR A 14 -17.65 -10.33 8.32
CA TYR A 14 -17.06 -9.56 7.23
C TYR A 14 -15.54 -9.48 7.29
N LEU A 15 -14.96 -9.24 8.48
CA LEU A 15 -13.51 -9.23 8.68
C LEU A 15 -12.89 -10.60 8.41
N ARG A 16 -13.54 -11.68 8.87
CA ARG A 16 -13.12 -13.06 8.57
C ARG A 16 -13.18 -13.37 7.08
N TYR A 17 -14.22 -12.91 6.38
CA TYR A 17 -14.33 -13.06 4.92
C TYR A 17 -13.22 -12.32 4.18
N ARG A 18 -12.89 -11.09 4.59
CA ARG A 18 -11.75 -10.34 4.03
C ARG A 18 -10.44 -11.09 4.21
N ARG A 19 -10.17 -11.60 5.42
CA ARG A 19 -8.96 -12.38 5.70
C ARG A 19 -8.92 -13.65 4.87
N TRP A 20 -10.01 -14.40 4.84
CA TRP A 20 -10.11 -15.60 4.00
C TRP A 20 -9.84 -15.31 2.53
N TYR A 21 -10.38 -14.22 1.98
CA TYR A 21 -10.14 -13.84 0.59
C TYR A 21 -8.65 -13.55 0.33
N ALA A 22 -8.00 -12.78 1.22
CA ALA A 22 -6.56 -12.49 1.11
C ALA A 22 -5.73 -13.79 1.15
N GLU A 23 -6.03 -14.66 2.10
CA GLU A 23 -5.36 -15.96 2.27
C GLU A 23 -5.57 -16.90 1.08
N TYR A 24 -6.77 -16.94 0.51
CA TYR A 24 -7.11 -17.87 -0.56
C TYR A 24 -6.70 -17.37 -1.95
N PHE A 25 -6.89 -16.08 -2.24
CA PHE A 25 -6.67 -15.53 -3.58
C PHE A 25 -5.36 -14.74 -3.73
N LEU A 26 -4.92 -14.01 -2.69
CA LEU A 26 -3.75 -13.12 -2.79
C LEU A 26 -2.46 -13.80 -2.32
N ARG A 27 -2.47 -14.53 -1.20
CA ARG A 27 -1.28 -15.24 -0.69
C ARG A 27 -0.64 -16.15 -1.74
N PRO A 28 -1.38 -16.98 -2.51
CA PRO A 28 -0.75 -17.85 -3.52
C PRO A 28 -0.09 -17.09 -4.68
N ARG A 29 -0.34 -15.78 -4.82
CA ARG A 29 0.31 -14.91 -5.83
C ARG A 29 1.64 -14.33 -5.34
N CYS A 30 1.98 -14.56 -4.08
CA CYS A 30 3.22 -14.10 -3.48
C CYS A 30 4.08 -15.31 -3.14
N THR A 31 5.40 -15.16 -3.23
CA THR A 31 6.34 -16.10 -2.62
C THR A 31 6.19 -16.09 -1.10
N GLU A 32 5.91 -14.91 -0.54
CA GLU A 32 5.60 -14.73 0.88
C GLU A 32 4.61 -13.59 1.08
N LEU A 33 3.66 -13.79 1.99
CA LEU A 33 2.80 -12.75 2.54
C LEU A 33 2.87 -12.83 4.07
N GLY A 34 3.50 -11.85 4.70
CA GLY A 34 3.74 -11.86 6.14
C GLY A 34 2.46 -11.94 6.98
N ALA A 35 2.65 -12.31 8.25
CA ALA A 35 1.58 -12.34 9.25
C ALA A 35 0.99 -10.94 9.50
N HIS A 36 -0.19 -10.87 10.11
CA HIS A 36 -0.86 -9.63 10.52
C HIS A 36 -1.14 -8.62 9.40
N HIS A 37 -1.20 -9.05 8.14
CA HIS A 37 -1.61 -8.16 7.05
C HIS A 37 -3.06 -7.72 7.21
N THR A 38 -3.32 -6.45 6.91
CA THR A 38 -4.66 -5.86 6.91
C THR A 38 -5.00 -5.36 5.51
N ILE A 39 -5.73 -6.18 4.75
CA ILE A 39 -6.15 -5.82 3.40
C ILE A 39 -7.64 -5.44 3.39
N MET A 40 -7.93 -4.17 3.14
CA MET A 40 -9.28 -3.63 3.02
C MET A 40 -9.78 -3.84 1.59
N LYS A 41 -10.97 -4.44 1.45
CA LYS A 41 -11.58 -4.79 0.15
C LYS A 41 -10.57 -5.54 -0.76
N PRO A 42 -10.08 -6.73 -0.33
CA PRO A 42 -8.98 -7.43 -0.99
C PRO A 42 -9.26 -7.84 -2.45
N TRP A 43 -10.53 -7.93 -2.85
CA TRP A 43 -10.95 -8.13 -4.24
C TRP A 43 -10.63 -6.95 -5.18
N TYR A 44 -10.14 -5.83 -4.65
CA TYR A 44 -9.61 -4.69 -5.42
C TYR A 44 -8.09 -4.54 -5.29
N VAL A 45 -7.40 -5.58 -4.82
CA VAL A 45 -5.94 -5.67 -4.80
C VAL A 45 -5.53 -6.68 -5.85
N HIS A 46 -4.62 -6.27 -6.74
CA HIS A 46 -4.14 -7.12 -7.83
C HIS A 46 -2.65 -7.40 -7.65
N ILE A 47 -2.31 -8.68 -7.55
CA ILE A 47 -0.94 -9.18 -7.45
C ILE A 47 -0.69 -10.11 -8.64
N SER A 48 0.32 -9.78 -9.45
CA SER A 48 0.62 -10.50 -10.70
C SER A 48 2.11 -10.60 -10.95
N GLY A 49 2.55 -11.73 -11.49
CA GLY A 49 3.96 -12.02 -11.76
C GLY A 49 4.56 -12.98 -10.75
N ALA A 50 5.86 -13.23 -10.85
CA ALA A 50 6.62 -14.11 -9.98
C ALA A 50 7.47 -13.30 -8.98
N ASN A 51 8.02 -13.97 -7.96
CA ASN A 51 9.02 -13.42 -7.04
C ASN A 51 8.56 -12.16 -6.29
N ILE A 52 7.32 -12.18 -5.79
CA ILE A 52 6.77 -11.10 -4.97
C ILE A 52 6.80 -11.53 -3.51
N ARG A 53 7.58 -10.79 -2.71
CA ARG A 53 7.71 -11.00 -1.26
C ARG A 53 7.13 -9.80 -0.52
N ILE A 54 6.22 -10.06 0.42
CA ILE A 54 5.57 -9.01 1.22
C ILE A 54 5.74 -9.34 2.70
N GLY A 55 6.31 -8.39 3.45
CA GLY A 55 6.57 -8.49 4.88
C GLY A 55 5.32 -8.53 5.77
N ARG A 56 5.56 -8.54 7.08
CA ARG A 56 4.53 -8.58 8.13
C ARG A 56 3.78 -7.26 8.21
N CYS A 57 2.57 -7.28 8.78
CA CYS A 57 1.77 -6.08 9.03
C CYS A 57 1.48 -5.23 7.78
N PHE A 58 1.58 -5.82 6.59
CA PHE A 58 1.29 -5.17 5.33
C PHE A 58 -0.16 -4.67 5.30
N THR A 59 -0.35 -3.40 4.96
CA THR A 59 -1.67 -2.78 4.86
C THR A 59 -1.95 -2.34 3.44
N ALA A 60 -3.07 -2.78 2.87
CA ALA A 60 -3.51 -2.33 1.56
C ALA A 60 -4.98 -1.93 1.58
N ILE A 61 -5.32 -0.85 0.89
CA ILE A 61 -6.69 -0.33 0.81
C ILE A 61 -7.15 -0.37 -0.64
N GLY A 62 -7.94 -1.39 -1.01
CA GLY A 62 -8.49 -1.53 -2.35
C GLY A 62 -9.77 -0.72 -2.54
N GLU A 63 -9.92 -0.07 -3.70
CA GLU A 63 -11.18 0.55 -4.14
C GLU A 63 -11.50 0.17 -5.59
N PRO A 64 -12.79 0.08 -5.99
CA PRO A 64 -13.18 -0.41 -7.30
C PRO A 64 -12.48 0.27 -8.48
N MET A 65 -12.34 1.60 -8.40
CA MET A 65 -11.75 2.46 -9.44
C MET A 65 -10.26 2.78 -9.19
N HIS A 66 -9.76 2.52 -7.98
CA HIS A 66 -8.39 2.81 -7.56
C HIS A 66 -7.81 1.57 -6.91
N ARG A 67 -7.57 0.55 -7.74
CA ARG A 67 -7.02 -0.73 -7.29
C ARG A 67 -5.57 -0.57 -6.87
N VAL A 68 -5.19 -1.22 -5.78
CA VAL A 68 -3.77 -1.40 -5.43
C VAL A 68 -3.20 -2.47 -6.35
N GLN A 69 -2.04 -2.20 -6.96
CA GLN A 69 -1.44 -3.07 -7.97
C GLN A 69 0.03 -3.36 -7.66
N ILE A 70 0.38 -4.63 -7.56
CA ILE A 70 1.75 -5.10 -7.35
C ILE A 70 2.06 -6.07 -8.49
N GLY A 71 2.85 -5.60 -9.46
CA GLY A 71 3.07 -6.31 -10.71
C GLY A 71 4.54 -6.52 -11.05
N VAL A 72 4.93 -7.77 -11.25
CA VAL A 72 6.19 -8.15 -11.91
C VAL A 72 5.90 -8.55 -13.35
N TRP A 73 6.54 -7.84 -14.28
CA TRP A 73 6.49 -8.01 -15.72
C TRP A 73 7.92 -8.21 -16.23
N GLY A 74 8.53 -9.30 -15.78
CA GLY A 74 9.89 -9.71 -16.14
C GLY A 74 10.12 -9.74 -17.65
N ARG A 75 11.40 -9.68 -18.05
CA ARG A 75 11.78 -9.80 -19.45
C ARG A 75 11.44 -11.19 -19.97
N GLU A 76 11.76 -12.21 -19.19
CA GLU A 76 11.37 -13.60 -19.42
C GLU A 76 10.44 -14.12 -18.31
N ALA A 77 9.90 -15.32 -18.53
CA ALA A 77 9.00 -15.96 -17.55
C ALA A 77 9.78 -16.30 -16.27
N GLY A 78 9.30 -15.79 -15.13
CA GLY A 78 9.93 -16.01 -13.83
C GLY A 78 11.05 -15.02 -13.50
N GLU A 79 11.35 -14.08 -14.38
CA GLU A 79 12.26 -12.97 -14.09
C GLU A 79 11.55 -11.78 -13.45
N GLY A 80 12.36 -10.89 -12.89
CA GLY A 80 11.89 -9.74 -12.14
C GLY A 80 11.51 -10.08 -10.71
N ARG A 81 11.55 -9.10 -9.81
CA ARG A 81 11.11 -9.27 -8.41
C ARG A 81 10.59 -7.99 -7.80
N ILE A 82 9.71 -8.15 -6.81
CA ILE A 82 9.31 -7.08 -5.90
C ILE A 82 9.49 -7.57 -4.47
N GLN A 83 10.22 -6.80 -3.67
CA GLN A 83 10.33 -7.01 -2.23
C GLN A 83 9.69 -5.82 -1.49
N ILE A 84 8.72 -6.12 -0.64
CA ILE A 84 8.04 -5.15 0.22
C ILE A 84 8.36 -5.50 1.67
N GLY A 85 8.94 -4.55 2.40
CA GLY A 85 9.29 -4.69 3.82
C GLY A 85 8.08 -4.85 4.76
N ASP A 86 8.38 -4.87 6.05
CA ASP A 86 7.40 -4.93 7.12
C ASP A 86 6.63 -3.61 7.25
N CYS A 87 5.39 -3.70 7.69
CA CYS A 87 4.49 -2.58 7.98
C CYS A 87 4.28 -1.58 6.83
N VAL A 88 4.49 -1.96 5.57
CA VAL A 88 4.21 -1.07 4.43
C VAL A 88 2.72 -0.79 4.28
N LEU A 89 2.37 0.45 3.91
CA LEU A 89 1.02 0.88 3.58
C LEU A 89 0.89 1.22 2.10
N MET A 90 -0.09 0.62 1.42
CA MET A 90 -0.52 1.00 0.07
C MET A 90 -1.96 1.51 0.08
N SER A 91 -2.13 2.80 -0.19
CA SER A 91 -3.44 3.46 -0.33
C SER A 91 -4.07 3.17 -1.70
N PRO A 92 -5.36 3.47 -1.91
CA PRO A 92 -6.04 3.15 -3.17
C PRO A 92 -5.31 3.71 -4.39
N GLY A 93 -5.15 2.91 -5.43
CA GLY A 93 -4.48 3.31 -6.68
C GLY A 93 -2.95 3.27 -6.63
N ALA A 94 -2.33 3.02 -5.47
CA ALA A 94 -0.89 2.82 -5.40
C ALA A 94 -0.45 1.62 -6.26
N ARG A 95 0.62 1.81 -7.04
CA ARG A 95 1.07 0.84 -8.03
C ARG A 95 2.59 0.63 -8.01
N LEU A 96 2.99 -0.64 -8.05
CA LEU A 96 4.35 -1.09 -8.33
C LEU A 96 4.37 -1.84 -9.66
N SER A 97 5.34 -1.54 -10.52
CA SER A 97 5.52 -2.25 -11.79
C SER A 97 7.00 -2.48 -12.04
N ALA A 98 7.46 -3.70 -11.76
CA ALA A 98 8.84 -4.12 -11.91
C ALA A 98 9.02 -4.93 -13.21
N SER A 99 10.11 -4.66 -13.92
CA SER A 99 10.64 -5.48 -15.01
C SER A 99 11.91 -6.22 -14.58
N ASP A 100 12.65 -5.68 -13.61
CA ASP A 100 13.86 -6.24 -12.99
C ASP A 100 13.73 -6.28 -11.45
N GLU A 101 13.79 -5.15 -10.75
CA GLU A 101 13.70 -5.12 -9.28
C GLU A 101 13.09 -3.82 -8.77
N ILE A 102 12.12 -3.96 -7.86
CA ILE A 102 11.73 -2.90 -6.94
C ILE A 102 11.82 -3.40 -5.50
N VAL A 103 12.54 -2.67 -4.65
CA VAL A 103 12.64 -2.95 -3.21
C VAL A 103 12.08 -1.78 -2.43
N LEU A 104 11.13 -2.07 -1.54
CA LEU A 104 10.65 -1.15 -0.51
C LEU A 104 11.14 -1.62 0.85
N GLY A 105 11.74 -0.70 1.60
CA GLY A 105 12.08 -0.88 3.00
C GLY A 105 10.84 -0.95 3.90
N ASP A 106 11.10 -0.99 5.20
CA ASP A 106 10.08 -1.11 6.24
C ASP A 106 9.32 0.19 6.43
N GLY A 107 8.03 0.10 6.74
CA GLY A 107 7.19 1.25 7.09
C GLY A 107 6.95 2.25 5.94
N VAL A 108 7.32 1.92 4.70
CA VAL A 108 7.04 2.77 3.52
C VAL A 108 5.54 3.03 3.41
N MET A 109 5.18 4.27 3.11
CA MET A 109 3.80 4.70 2.92
C MET A 109 3.60 5.20 1.49
N MET A 110 2.73 4.52 0.75
CA MET A 110 2.30 4.91 -0.58
C MET A 110 0.90 5.51 -0.51
N ALA A 111 0.79 6.82 -0.76
CA ALA A 111 -0.49 7.51 -0.86
C ALA A 111 -1.22 7.15 -2.17
N ASN A 112 -2.43 7.69 -2.33
CA ASN A 112 -3.30 7.35 -3.46
C ASN A 112 -2.60 7.65 -4.79
N GLY A 113 -2.76 6.75 -5.76
CA GLY A 113 -2.22 6.92 -7.12
C GLY A 113 -0.70 6.98 -7.24
N SER A 114 0.06 6.81 -6.15
CA SER A 114 1.53 6.83 -6.22
C SER A 114 2.05 5.63 -7.02
N TYR A 115 3.10 5.85 -7.81
CA TYR A 115 3.59 4.89 -8.78
C TYR A 115 5.11 4.74 -8.74
N ILE A 116 5.58 3.50 -8.76
CA ILE A 116 6.99 3.16 -8.85
C ILE A 116 7.22 2.22 -10.03
N THR A 117 8.21 2.55 -10.86
CA THR A 117 8.62 1.70 -11.98
C THR A 117 10.11 1.71 -12.21
N ASP A 118 10.66 0.55 -12.56
CA ASP A 118 12.07 0.32 -12.86
C ASP A 118 12.34 0.24 -14.38
N SER A 119 11.35 0.58 -15.23
CA SER A 119 11.48 0.46 -16.69
C SER A 119 10.72 1.56 -17.42
N ASP A 120 11.24 1.94 -18.59
CA ASP A 120 10.52 2.80 -19.56
C ASP A 120 9.49 2.00 -20.39
N TRP A 121 9.46 0.68 -20.21
CA TRP A 121 8.60 -0.32 -20.86
C TRP A 121 8.83 -0.50 -22.36
N HIS A 122 8.87 0.59 -23.13
CA HIS A 122 9.06 0.60 -24.57
C HIS A 122 10.17 1.56 -24.98
N THR A 123 10.78 1.29 -26.14
CA THR A 123 11.74 2.23 -26.71
C THR A 123 11.04 3.49 -27.23
N LEU A 124 11.81 4.57 -27.45
CA LEU A 124 11.24 5.85 -27.89
C LEU A 124 10.77 5.85 -29.35
N TYR A 125 11.49 5.12 -30.21
CA TYR A 125 11.28 5.13 -31.67
C TYR A 125 10.57 3.88 -32.18
N ASP A 126 10.74 2.73 -31.51
CA ASP A 126 9.98 1.51 -31.77
C ASP A 126 9.12 1.17 -30.54
N ARG A 127 7.83 1.52 -30.63
CA ARG A 127 6.85 1.30 -29.55
C ARG A 127 6.40 -0.16 -29.44
N THR A 128 6.82 -1.03 -30.34
CA THR A 128 6.57 -2.48 -30.26
C THR A 128 7.69 -3.20 -29.50
N ALA A 129 8.90 -2.63 -29.51
CA ALA A 129 10.05 -3.16 -28.78
C ALA A 129 10.02 -2.77 -27.29
N ARG A 130 10.45 -3.71 -26.44
CA ARG A 130 10.69 -3.43 -25.01
C ARG A 130 11.93 -2.56 -24.82
N ALA A 131 11.91 -1.68 -23.83
CA ALA A 131 13.10 -0.93 -23.44
C ALA A 131 14.23 -1.92 -23.01
N PRO A 132 15.47 -1.74 -23.47
CA PRO A 132 16.53 -2.73 -23.28
C PRO A 132 17.09 -2.77 -21.85
N GLU A 133 16.93 -1.68 -21.09
CA GLU A 133 17.61 -1.44 -19.83
C GLU A 133 16.60 -1.01 -18.75
N PRO A 134 15.90 -1.96 -18.12
CA PRO A 134 15.33 -1.71 -16.80
C PRO A 134 16.47 -1.44 -15.81
N THR A 135 16.20 -0.63 -14.78
CA THR A 135 17.18 -0.27 -13.76
C THR A 135 16.49 -0.28 -12.39
N PRO A 136 16.97 -1.07 -11.42
CA PRO A 136 16.34 -1.25 -10.12
C PRO A 136 15.94 0.05 -9.43
N VAL A 137 14.87 -0.01 -8.64
CA VAL A 137 14.44 1.09 -7.78
C VAL A 137 14.44 0.65 -6.33
N HIS A 138 15.12 1.41 -5.48
CA HIS A 138 15.26 1.12 -4.05
C HIS A 138 14.67 2.25 -3.21
N ILE A 139 13.71 1.93 -2.36
CA ILE A 139 13.06 2.86 -1.45
C ILE A 139 13.44 2.49 -0.03
N GLY A 140 14.14 3.38 0.67
CA GLY A 140 14.56 3.18 2.05
C GLY A 140 13.39 3.16 3.04
N ASP A 141 13.72 2.80 4.28
CA ASP A 141 12.73 2.67 5.35
C ASP A 141 12.01 4.00 5.64
N ASN A 142 10.75 3.91 6.04
CA ASN A 142 9.92 5.03 6.48
C ASN A 142 9.78 6.16 5.44
N VAL A 143 9.99 5.86 4.16
CA VAL A 143 9.72 6.81 3.07
C VAL A 143 8.22 6.99 2.89
N TRP A 144 7.80 8.24 2.69
CA TRP A 144 6.42 8.58 2.36
C TRP A 144 6.31 9.11 0.93
N LEU A 145 5.65 8.35 0.06
CA LEU A 145 5.27 8.79 -1.28
C LEU A 145 3.89 9.44 -1.24
N GLY A 146 3.86 10.74 -1.53
CA GLY A 146 2.66 11.57 -1.56
C GLY A 146 1.70 11.19 -2.68
N ASP A 147 0.51 11.80 -2.62
CA ASP A 147 -0.58 11.52 -3.56
C ASP A 147 -0.14 11.73 -5.01
N HIS A 148 -0.31 10.71 -5.86
CA HIS A 148 0.12 10.71 -7.26
C HIS A 148 1.61 10.99 -7.50
N ALA A 149 2.48 10.78 -6.50
CA ALA A 149 3.92 10.83 -6.68
C ALA A 149 4.41 9.68 -7.57
N THR A 150 5.37 9.96 -8.46
CA THR A 150 5.95 8.96 -9.36
C THR A 150 7.46 8.84 -9.13
N VAL A 151 7.95 7.61 -8.99
CA VAL A 151 9.37 7.28 -8.91
C VAL A 151 9.77 6.51 -10.16
N LEU A 152 10.74 7.06 -10.91
CA LEU A 152 11.22 6.46 -12.16
C LEU A 152 12.39 5.50 -11.93
N LYS A 153 12.73 4.77 -12.99
CA LYS A 153 13.77 3.74 -12.98
C LYS A 153 15.11 4.24 -12.50
N GLY A 154 15.87 3.37 -11.83
CA GLY A 154 17.23 3.66 -11.37
C GLY A 154 17.33 4.61 -10.19
N VAL A 155 16.21 4.96 -9.53
CA VAL A 155 16.20 5.87 -8.38
C VAL A 155 16.38 5.10 -7.08
N THR A 156 17.23 5.64 -6.21
CA THR A 156 17.29 5.31 -4.77
C THR A 156 16.74 6.47 -3.94
N ILE A 157 15.78 6.20 -3.05
CA ILE A 157 15.28 7.18 -2.07
C ILE A 157 15.76 6.79 -0.68
N GLY A 158 16.53 7.68 -0.04
CA GLY A 158 17.02 7.47 1.32
C GLY A 158 15.91 7.46 2.37
N ALA A 159 16.18 6.81 3.51
CA ALA A 159 15.22 6.62 4.59
C ALA A 159 14.62 7.94 5.13
N ASN A 160 13.40 7.84 5.67
CA ASN A 160 12.60 8.93 6.25
C ASN A 160 12.21 10.05 5.28
N SER A 161 12.62 9.98 4.02
CA SER A 161 12.35 11.04 3.06
C SER A 161 10.89 11.05 2.61
N VAL A 162 10.41 12.24 2.28
CA VAL A 162 9.04 12.47 1.82
C VAL A 162 9.07 12.96 0.38
N VAL A 163 8.31 12.30 -0.49
CA VAL A 163 8.04 12.76 -1.85
C VAL A 163 6.69 13.45 -1.83
N ALA A 164 6.66 14.75 -2.12
CA ALA A 164 5.43 15.53 -2.11
C ALA A 164 4.42 15.03 -3.16
N ALA A 165 3.15 15.40 -2.98
CA ALA A 165 2.10 15.07 -3.94
C ALA A 165 2.45 15.56 -5.36
N GLN A 166 2.12 14.72 -6.35
CA GLN A 166 2.36 14.95 -7.78
C GLN A 166 3.83 15.20 -8.17
N ALA A 167 4.79 14.90 -7.30
CA ALA A 167 6.20 15.01 -7.63
C ALA A 167 6.66 13.83 -8.50
N VAL A 168 7.60 14.09 -9.41
CA VAL A 168 8.22 13.07 -10.27
C VAL A 168 9.70 12.96 -9.95
N VAL A 169 10.08 11.88 -9.28
CA VAL A 169 11.45 11.61 -8.86
C VAL A 169 12.20 10.95 -10.01
N THR A 170 13.20 11.66 -10.53
CA THR A 170 14.00 11.23 -11.69
C THR A 170 15.48 10.99 -11.36
N ARG A 171 15.87 11.22 -10.10
CA ARG A 171 17.23 11.08 -9.57
C ARG A 171 17.16 10.67 -8.11
N ASP A 172 18.26 10.13 -7.61
CA ASP A 172 18.39 9.74 -6.20
C ASP A 172 18.05 10.88 -5.25
N VAL A 173 17.46 10.50 -4.13
CA VAL A 173 17.02 11.38 -3.07
C VAL A 173 17.79 11.00 -1.80
N PRO A 174 18.50 11.93 -1.14
CA PRO A 174 19.17 11.63 0.12
C PRO A 174 18.17 11.25 1.21
N ALA A 175 18.65 10.70 2.32
CA ALA A 175 17.81 10.45 3.50
C ALA A 175 17.39 11.77 4.17
N ASN A 176 16.29 11.73 4.92
CA ASN A 176 15.81 12.82 5.77
C ASN A 176 15.54 14.14 5.01
N VAL A 177 14.96 14.06 3.81
CA VAL A 177 14.55 15.27 3.06
C VAL A 177 13.11 15.19 2.59
N VAL A 178 12.53 16.34 2.28
CA VAL A 178 11.32 16.44 1.47
C VAL A 178 11.71 16.88 0.07
N VAL A 179 11.25 16.13 -0.93
CA VAL A 179 11.38 16.51 -2.35
C VAL A 179 10.02 16.85 -2.95
N ALA A 180 9.98 17.84 -3.85
CA ALA A 180 8.76 18.26 -4.54
C ALA A 180 9.04 18.71 -5.98
N GLY A 181 8.00 18.67 -6.83
CA GLY A 181 8.05 19.16 -8.21
C GLY A 181 8.23 18.06 -9.26
N ASN A 182 8.16 18.45 -10.53
CA ASN A 182 8.39 17.60 -11.70
C ASN A 182 9.37 18.30 -12.65
N PRO A 183 10.67 17.90 -12.66
CA PRO A 183 11.27 16.86 -11.83
C PRO A 183 11.46 17.31 -10.36
N ALA A 184 11.42 16.35 -9.44
CA ALA A 184 11.49 16.60 -8.00
C ALA A 184 12.85 17.15 -7.56
N ARG A 185 12.84 18.08 -6.61
CA ARG A 185 14.04 18.68 -5.99
C ARG A 185 13.85 18.75 -4.49
N VAL A 186 14.95 18.71 -3.75
CA VAL A 186 14.93 18.94 -2.29
C VAL A 186 14.36 20.33 -2.01
N VAL A 187 13.31 20.37 -1.19
CA VAL A 187 12.66 21.62 -0.75
C VAL A 187 12.74 21.81 0.76
N LYS A 188 13.12 20.76 1.51
CA LYS A 188 13.27 20.81 2.97
C LYS A 188 14.17 19.69 3.46
N GLU A 189 14.99 19.99 4.46
CA GLU A 189 15.70 18.99 5.26
C GLU A 189 14.89 18.67 6.53
N LEU A 190 14.86 17.39 6.90
CA LEU A 190 14.26 16.91 8.14
C LEU A 190 15.38 16.76 9.18
N ASP A 191 15.08 17.18 10.40
CA ASP A 191 16.00 17.06 11.54
C ASP A 191 15.89 15.65 12.15
N PRO A 192 16.90 14.78 12.01
CA PRO A 192 16.86 13.42 12.55
C PRO A 192 16.89 13.39 14.08
N GLU A 193 17.42 14.42 14.74
CA GLU A 193 17.56 14.49 16.20
C GLU A 193 16.20 14.63 16.91
N ARG A 194 15.16 15.05 16.17
CA ARG A 194 13.79 15.07 16.68
C ARG A 194 13.19 13.67 16.86
N GLY A 195 13.80 12.65 16.27
CA GLY A 195 13.27 11.31 16.19
C GLY A 195 12.07 11.19 15.24
N PHE A 196 11.73 9.95 14.92
CA PHE A 196 10.56 9.60 14.11
C PHE A 196 9.66 8.65 14.88
N THR A 197 8.35 8.84 14.77
CA THR A 197 7.37 7.79 15.08
C THR A 197 6.95 7.17 13.75
N THR A 198 7.19 5.88 13.62
CA THR A 198 7.08 5.13 12.38
C THR A 198 5.95 4.12 12.45
N ARG A 199 5.68 3.46 11.33
CA ARG A 199 4.75 2.32 11.31
C ARG A 199 5.29 1.12 12.09
N MET A 200 6.61 0.99 12.24
CA MET A 200 7.18 -0.07 13.07
C MET A 200 6.83 0.11 14.55
N ASP A 201 6.80 1.36 15.02
CA ASP A 201 6.35 1.68 16.39
C ASP A 201 4.86 1.38 16.58
N LEU A 202 4.04 1.72 15.57
CA LEU A 202 2.60 1.43 15.58
C LEU A 202 2.29 -0.07 15.65
N PHE A 203 3.10 -0.90 14.98
CA PHE A 203 2.93 -2.35 14.92
C PHE A 203 3.98 -3.10 15.76
N ALA A 204 4.50 -2.48 16.81
CA ALA A 204 5.41 -3.13 17.76
C ALA A 204 4.73 -4.32 18.48
N ASP A 205 3.43 -4.20 18.76
CA ASP A 205 2.56 -5.28 19.26
C ASP A 205 1.31 -5.42 18.37
N PRO A 206 1.42 -6.14 17.23
CA PRO A 206 0.30 -6.26 16.30
C PRO A 206 -0.86 -7.09 16.87
N ALA A 207 -0.57 -8.06 17.75
CA ALA A 207 -1.60 -8.87 18.40
C ALA A 207 -2.39 -8.04 19.42
N GLY A 208 -1.70 -7.22 20.22
CA GLY A 208 -2.34 -6.26 21.12
C GLY A 208 -3.16 -5.21 20.37
N ALA A 209 -2.66 -4.72 19.23
CA ALA A 209 -3.42 -3.81 18.37
C ALA A 209 -4.71 -4.45 17.83
N GLU A 210 -4.65 -5.70 17.35
CA GLU A 210 -5.84 -6.45 16.91
C GLU A 210 -6.86 -6.63 18.05
N ALA A 211 -6.39 -7.01 19.26
CA ALA A 211 -7.24 -7.18 20.43
C ALA A 211 -7.90 -5.85 20.87
N PHE A 212 -7.15 -4.76 20.83
CA PHE A 212 -7.66 -3.41 21.13
C PHE A 212 -8.77 -3.01 20.16
N PHE A 213 -8.56 -3.17 18.84
CA PHE A 213 -9.58 -2.83 17.86
C PHE A 213 -10.84 -3.71 17.98
N ASP A 214 -10.70 -5.01 18.32
CA ASP A 214 -11.85 -5.86 18.61
C ASP A 214 -12.66 -5.38 19.82
N ALA A 215 -11.97 -4.97 20.90
CA ALA A 215 -12.62 -4.44 22.09
C ALA A 215 -13.38 -3.14 21.80
N VAL A 216 -12.77 -2.23 21.02
CA VAL A 216 -13.44 -1.00 20.55
C VAL A 216 -14.66 -1.34 19.69
N ASP A 217 -14.54 -2.27 18.75
CA ASP A 217 -15.65 -2.70 17.89
C ASP A 217 -16.80 -3.31 18.69
N ARG A 218 -16.48 -4.08 19.73
CA ARG A 218 -17.48 -4.68 20.62
C ARG A 218 -18.29 -3.62 21.36
N GLU A 219 -17.63 -2.57 21.84
CA GLU A 219 -18.29 -1.48 22.57
C GLU A 219 -19.08 -0.56 21.63
N VAL A 220 -18.47 -0.10 20.54
CA VAL A 220 -19.09 0.84 19.60
C VAL A 220 -20.31 0.24 18.89
N LEU A 221 -20.32 -1.08 18.67
CA LEU A 221 -21.40 -1.78 17.96
C LEU A 221 -22.37 -2.48 18.90
N ARG A 222 -22.24 -2.28 20.22
CA ARG A 222 -23.02 -2.99 21.26
C ARG A 222 -24.53 -2.83 21.08
N GLU A 223 -24.98 -1.65 20.67
CA GLU A 223 -26.40 -1.32 20.51
C GLU A 223 -26.92 -1.55 19.07
N ASN A 224 -26.07 -2.03 18.16
CA ASN A 224 -26.47 -2.26 16.77
C ASN A 224 -27.31 -3.54 16.64
N SER A 225 -28.37 -3.47 15.83
CA SER A 225 -29.25 -4.60 15.53
C SER A 225 -29.29 -4.90 14.03
N LEU A 226 -29.57 -6.16 13.69
CA LEU A 226 -29.64 -6.60 12.28
C LEU A 226 -30.73 -5.85 11.51
N LEU A 227 -31.89 -5.64 12.14
CA LEU A 227 -33.01 -4.89 11.55
C LEU A 227 -32.63 -3.44 11.25
N ARG A 228 -31.99 -2.75 12.20
CA ARG A 228 -31.52 -1.37 12.02
C ARG A 228 -30.49 -1.28 10.89
N TRP A 229 -29.57 -2.23 10.83
CA TRP A 229 -28.59 -2.32 9.74
C TRP A 229 -29.26 -2.56 8.39
N LEU A 230 -30.11 -3.58 8.26
CA LEU A 230 -30.82 -3.88 7.00
C LEU A 230 -31.67 -2.69 6.53
N TRP A 231 -32.35 -2.03 7.46
CA TRP A 231 -33.11 -0.81 7.14
C TRP A 231 -32.21 0.28 6.59
N SER A 232 -31.02 0.50 7.17
CA SER A 232 -30.06 1.49 6.65
C SER A 232 -29.49 1.14 5.28
N VAL A 233 -29.43 -0.15 4.92
CA VAL A 233 -28.96 -0.60 3.61
C VAL A 233 -30.04 -0.39 2.55
N VAL A 234 -31.30 -0.69 2.86
CA VAL A 234 -32.43 -0.55 1.92
C VAL A 234 -32.90 0.90 1.80
N TYR A 235 -32.91 1.64 2.92
CA TYR A 235 -33.38 3.02 3.02
C TYR A 235 -32.28 3.93 3.61
N PRO A 236 -31.21 4.22 2.86
CA PRO A 236 -30.05 4.97 3.38
C PRO A 236 -30.42 6.40 3.81
N ALA A 237 -31.45 7.01 3.22
CA ALA A 237 -31.95 8.33 3.63
C ALA A 237 -32.65 8.32 5.01
N GLY A 238 -33.13 7.17 5.47
CA GLY A 238 -33.83 6.98 6.75
C GLY A 238 -32.91 6.56 7.90
N ALA A 239 -31.61 6.41 7.66
CA ALA A 239 -30.64 6.19 8.73
C ALA A 239 -30.50 7.46 9.59
N PRO A 240 -30.47 7.35 10.93
CA PRO A 240 -30.26 8.52 11.79
C PRO A 240 -28.95 9.20 11.39
N ARG A 241 -29.03 10.50 11.09
CA ARG A 241 -27.84 11.34 10.85
C ARG A 241 -27.20 11.62 12.21
N SER A 242 -25.91 11.32 12.33
CA SER A 242 -25.07 11.70 13.46
C SER A 242 -25.00 13.21 13.61
#